data_AF-A0A0E0CE02-F1
#
_entry.id   AF-A0A0E0CE02-F1
#
_cell.length_a   1.000
_cell.length_b   1.000
_cell.length_c   1.000
_cell.angle_alpha   90.00
_cell.angle_beta   90.00
_cell.angle_gamma   90.00
#
_symmetry.space_group_name_H-M   'P 1'
#
loop_
_entity.id
_entity.type
_entity.pdbx_description
1 polymer ?
#
loop_
_entity_poly.entity_id
_entity_poly.type
_entity_poly.pdbx_seq_one_letter_code
_entity_poly.pdbx_strand_id
1 'polypeptide(L)'
;MYTQHQKCLLVDTPASRSTRRITAFLGGLDLAAGRYDTPAHRLFGDLGTVFSGDVYNPAIPAAGNKGGAGEEGPRQPWHDMHCRVDGPAAYDVLENFEQRWRKATKLFRRAKAHWKEDALLKLERISWILSPSGAGAGDGDDSQLYALPDGHPDCWNAQVFRSVDSGSVKGLPRCWETKKMEAKHLVCDKNVTVEQSIHTAYVRAIRSAKRFIYIENQYFIGSSFAWPSYKHQEGRHHLNLSHHFSEFAAH
;
A
#
# COMPACT_ATOMS: atom_id res chain seq x y z
N MET A 1 16.81 -1.84 9.64
CA MET A 1 15.53 -2.28 10.23
C MET A 1 14.45 -1.96 9.22
N TYR A 2 13.52 -2.87 8.92
CA TYR A 2 12.44 -2.66 7.95
C TYR A 2 11.08 -2.77 8.65
N THR A 3 10.07 -2.06 8.16
CA THR A 3 8.71 -2.04 8.71
C THR A 3 7.68 -2.45 7.67
N GLN A 4 6.50 -2.85 8.13
CA GLN A 4 5.35 -3.06 7.27
C GLN A 4 4.63 -1.72 7.11
N HIS A 5 4.79 -1.05 5.97
CA HIS A 5 4.38 0.35 5.79
C HIS A 5 3.06 0.53 5.04
N GLN A 6 2.37 -0.54 4.62
CA GLN A 6 1.09 -0.43 3.94
C GLN A 6 -0.03 0.04 4.88
N LYS A 7 -0.82 1.03 4.43
CA LYS A 7 -2.07 1.45 5.07
C LYS A 7 -3.22 1.01 4.21
N CYS A 8 -4.07 0.16 4.76
CA CYS A 8 -5.19 -0.41 4.03
C CYS A 8 -6.36 -0.67 4.98
N LEU A 9 -7.56 -0.30 4.56
CA LEU A 9 -8.82 -0.70 5.18
C LEU A 9 -9.67 -1.41 4.13
N LEU A 10 -10.15 -2.61 4.47
CA LEU A 10 -11.04 -3.40 3.65
C LEU A 10 -12.38 -3.52 4.37
N VAL A 11 -13.46 -3.19 3.67
CA VAL A 11 -14.82 -3.28 4.19
C VAL A 11 -15.73 -3.85 3.12
N ASP A 12 -16.77 -4.56 3.53
CA ASP A 12 -17.88 -4.91 2.66
C ASP A 12 -18.88 -3.74 2.61
N THR A 13 -19.25 -3.31 1.41
CA THR A 13 -20.20 -2.21 1.18
C THR A 13 -21.40 -2.68 0.36
N PRO A 14 -22.55 -1.99 0.43
CA PRO A 14 -23.70 -2.33 -0.41
C PRO A 14 -23.37 -2.27 -1.91
N ALA A 15 -23.71 -3.34 -2.64
CA ALA A 15 -23.65 -3.41 -4.10
C ALA A 15 -25.07 -3.30 -4.70
N SER A 16 -26.04 -3.93 -4.06
CA SER A 16 -27.46 -3.81 -4.36
C SER A 16 -28.28 -3.87 -3.06
N ARG A 17 -29.61 -4.04 -3.18
CA ARG A 17 -30.49 -4.25 -2.02
C ARG A 17 -30.17 -5.52 -1.22
N SER A 18 -29.67 -6.57 -1.88
CA SER A 18 -29.46 -7.89 -1.29
C SER A 18 -28.02 -8.38 -1.39
N THR A 19 -27.16 -7.66 -2.11
CA THR A 19 -25.77 -8.04 -2.32
C THR A 19 -24.81 -6.96 -1.86
N ARG A 20 -23.61 -7.39 -1.49
CA ARG A 20 -22.50 -6.59 -1.00
C ARG A 20 -21.27 -6.84 -1.84
N ARG A 21 -20.29 -5.96 -1.77
CA ARG A 21 -19.02 -6.03 -2.49
C ARG A 21 -17.89 -5.58 -1.59
N ILE A 22 -16.66 -5.92 -1.96
CA ILE A 22 -15.49 -5.42 -1.25
C ILE A 22 -15.16 -4.01 -1.74
N THR A 23 -14.88 -3.11 -0.80
CA THR A 23 -14.32 -1.78 -1.04
C THR A 23 -13.01 -1.68 -0.27
N ALA A 24 -11.99 -1.17 -0.94
CA ALA A 24 -10.67 -0.96 -0.36
C ALA A 24 -10.39 0.53 -0.19
N PHE A 25 -9.67 0.89 0.87
CA PHE A 25 -9.06 2.21 1.05
C PHE A 25 -7.56 2.01 1.19
N LEU A 26 -6.77 2.77 0.43
CA LEU A 26 -5.31 2.70 0.42
C LEU A 26 -4.68 4.07 0.18
N GLY A 27 -3.52 4.32 0.78
CA GLY A 27 -2.82 5.61 0.67
C GLY A 27 -1.77 5.83 1.77
N GLY A 28 -1.46 7.09 2.05
CA GLY A 28 -0.47 7.48 3.07
C GLY A 28 -1.01 7.56 4.50
N LEU A 29 -2.32 7.81 4.64
CA LEU A 29 -2.96 7.97 5.95
C LEU A 29 -3.08 6.67 6.76
N ASP A 30 -2.44 6.67 7.93
CA ASP A 30 -2.71 5.72 9.03
C ASP A 30 -3.96 6.15 9.82
N LEU A 31 -4.68 5.19 10.41
CA LEU A 31 -5.64 5.46 11.49
C LEU A 31 -4.88 5.66 12.80
N ALA A 32 -4.23 6.81 12.94
CA ALA A 32 -3.36 7.15 14.06
C ALA A 32 -3.46 8.64 14.43
N ALA A 33 -2.99 8.98 15.63
CA ALA A 33 -2.90 10.35 16.13
C ALA A 33 -2.16 11.29 15.15
N GLY A 34 -2.65 12.51 14.98
CA GLY A 34 -2.04 13.57 14.18
C GLY A 34 -2.35 13.54 12.69
N ARG A 35 -3.10 12.52 12.21
CA ARG A 35 -3.38 12.33 10.77
C ARG A 35 -4.65 13.06 10.32
N TYR A 36 -5.57 13.36 11.24
CA TYR A 36 -6.74 14.15 10.90
C TYR A 36 -6.32 15.60 10.60
N ASP A 37 -6.73 16.10 9.44
CA ASP A 37 -6.56 17.50 9.07
C ASP A 37 -7.57 17.91 7.99
N THR A 38 -7.57 19.19 7.66
CA THR A 38 -8.27 19.77 6.52
C THR A 38 -7.27 20.56 5.66
N PRO A 39 -7.60 20.90 4.41
CA PRO A 39 -6.71 21.72 3.56
C PRO A 39 -6.33 23.09 4.15
N ALA A 40 -7.04 23.55 5.20
CA ALA A 40 -6.71 24.79 5.90
C ALA A 40 -5.44 24.66 6.77
N HIS A 41 -4.99 23.45 7.11
CA HIS A 41 -3.73 23.18 7.83
C HIS A 41 -3.49 24.09 9.04
N ARG A 42 -4.51 24.16 9.91
CA ARG A 42 -4.54 25.12 11.02
C ARG A 42 -3.46 24.80 12.04
N LEU A 43 -2.64 25.79 12.39
CA LEU A 43 -1.54 25.65 13.35
C LEU A 43 -1.99 25.82 14.81
N PHE A 44 -2.81 26.85 15.08
CA PHE A 44 -3.28 27.23 16.41
C PHE A 44 -4.81 27.27 16.53
N GLY A 45 -5.52 27.12 15.41
CA GLY A 45 -6.97 27.12 15.37
C GLY A 45 -7.54 25.76 15.79
N ASP A 46 -8.73 25.78 16.40
CA ASP A 46 -9.51 24.59 16.73
C ASP A 46 -8.83 23.57 17.67
N LEU A 47 -7.73 23.94 18.33
CA LEU A 47 -6.97 23.06 19.23
C LEU A 47 -7.83 22.51 20.39
N GLY A 48 -8.73 23.32 20.93
CA GLY A 48 -9.69 22.91 21.96
C GLY A 48 -10.95 22.22 21.42
N THR A 49 -11.04 21.94 20.12
CA THR A 49 -12.23 21.34 19.48
C THR A 49 -11.86 20.07 18.71
N VAL A 50 -11.78 20.14 17.37
CA VAL A 50 -11.53 18.98 16.51
C VAL A 50 -10.14 18.37 16.71
N PHE A 51 -9.17 19.16 17.16
CA PHE A 51 -7.82 18.68 17.50
C PHE A 51 -7.63 18.44 19.01
N SER A 52 -8.69 18.53 19.81
CA SER A 52 -8.60 18.30 21.25
C SER A 52 -8.14 16.87 21.53
N GLY A 53 -7.08 16.73 22.32
CA GLY A 53 -6.43 15.43 22.59
C GLY A 53 -5.57 14.91 21.43
N ASP A 54 -5.44 15.64 20.32
CA ASP A 54 -4.63 15.27 19.15
C ASP A 54 -3.81 16.46 18.58
N VAL A 55 -3.29 17.31 19.47
CA VAL A 55 -2.33 18.37 19.12
C VAL A 55 -0.96 17.75 18.86
N TYR A 56 -0.84 17.07 17.73
CA TYR A 56 0.35 16.30 17.37
C TYR A 56 1.45 17.19 16.77
N ASN A 57 2.65 17.20 17.38
CA ASN A 57 3.84 17.79 16.80
C ASN A 57 5.13 17.14 17.37
N PRO A 58 5.72 16.16 16.69
CA PRO A 58 6.92 15.46 17.16
C PRO A 58 8.21 16.27 16.96
N ALA A 59 8.18 17.35 16.17
CA ALA A 59 9.36 18.19 15.93
C ALA A 59 9.63 19.18 17.09
N ILE A 60 8.61 19.46 17.90
CA ILE A 60 8.70 20.36 19.05
C ILE A 60 8.63 19.52 20.33
N PRO A 61 9.68 19.51 21.16
CA PRO A 61 9.64 18.84 22.45
C PRO A 61 8.63 19.54 23.38
N ALA A 62 7.72 18.79 24.00
CA ALA A 62 6.92 19.32 25.10
C ALA A 62 7.84 19.68 26.28
N ALA A 63 7.60 20.82 26.91
CA ALA A 63 8.12 21.06 28.25
C ALA A 63 7.44 20.08 29.22
N GLY A 64 8.16 19.02 29.62
CA GLY A 64 7.68 18.04 30.61
C GLY A 64 6.98 16.80 30.03
N ASN A 65 7.80 15.80 29.66
CA ASN A 65 7.51 14.36 29.68
C ASN A 65 6.38 13.72 28.85
N LYS A 66 5.78 14.37 27.84
CA LYS A 66 5.01 13.65 26.81
C LYS A 66 5.27 14.29 25.44
N GLY A 67 5.91 13.56 24.52
CA GLY A 67 6.27 14.07 23.19
C GLY A 67 5.07 14.66 22.45
N GLY A 68 5.20 15.90 21.98
CA GLY A 68 4.16 16.67 21.30
C GLY A 68 4.32 18.16 21.52
N ALA A 69 3.69 19.01 20.70
CA ALA A 69 3.38 20.37 21.13
C ALA A 69 2.41 20.27 22.32
N GLY A 70 2.51 21.17 23.29
CA GLY A 70 1.48 21.28 24.33
C GLY A 70 0.10 21.54 23.70
N GLU A 71 -0.97 21.47 24.49
CA GLU A 71 -2.35 21.71 24.02
C GLU A 71 -2.54 23.10 23.36
N GLU A 72 -1.60 24.01 23.57
CA GLU A 72 -1.54 25.36 23.01
C GLU A 72 -0.92 25.43 21.59
N GLY A 73 -0.34 24.34 21.09
CA GLY A 73 0.25 24.26 19.76
C GLY A 73 1.65 24.87 19.63
N PRO A 74 2.15 25.09 18.40
CA PRO A 74 1.48 24.75 17.14
C PRO A 74 1.44 23.24 16.92
N ARG A 75 0.31 22.71 16.41
CA ARG A 75 0.31 21.35 15.85
C ARG A 75 1.16 21.31 14.57
N GLN A 76 1.63 20.12 14.20
CA GLN A 76 2.17 19.86 12.87
C GLN A 76 0.99 19.50 11.94
N PRO A 77 0.66 20.32 10.93
CA PRO A 77 -0.35 19.96 9.94
C PRO A 77 0.00 18.68 9.19
N TRP A 78 -1.01 17.97 8.73
CA TRP A 78 -0.86 16.71 8.02
C TRP A 78 -1.49 16.82 6.63
N HIS A 79 -0.64 17.01 5.62
CA HIS A 79 -1.01 16.92 4.21
C HIS A 79 -0.69 15.53 3.69
N ASP A 80 -1.68 14.84 3.13
CA ASP A 80 -1.55 13.46 2.68
C ASP A 80 -2.63 13.12 1.64
N MET A 81 -2.45 11.99 0.97
CA MET A 81 -3.38 11.48 -0.04
C MET A 81 -3.84 10.06 0.29
N HIS A 82 -5.09 9.78 -0.03
CA HIS A 82 -5.70 8.46 0.13
C HIS A 82 -6.75 8.25 -0.96
N CYS A 83 -6.98 7.01 -1.37
CA CYS A 83 -8.02 6.69 -2.33
C CYS A 83 -8.94 5.57 -1.82
N ARG A 84 -10.16 5.58 -2.35
CA ARG A 84 -11.11 4.47 -2.26
C ARG A 84 -11.09 3.75 -3.60
N VAL A 85 -10.99 2.43 -3.56
CA VAL A 85 -11.05 1.56 -4.73
C VAL A 85 -12.28 0.68 -4.61
N ASP A 86 -13.12 0.74 -5.63
CA ASP A 86 -14.25 -0.13 -5.86
C ASP A 86 -13.98 -0.96 -7.13
N GLY A 87 -14.75 -2.03 -7.34
CA GLY A 87 -14.58 -2.89 -8.50
C GLY A 87 -13.55 -4.01 -8.33
N PRO A 88 -13.18 -4.70 -9.42
CA PRO A 88 -12.27 -5.84 -9.38
C PRO A 88 -10.95 -5.56 -8.63
N ALA A 89 -10.36 -4.37 -8.81
CA ALA A 89 -9.12 -3.97 -8.14
C ALA A 89 -9.19 -3.98 -6.61
N ALA A 90 -10.38 -3.85 -6.00
CA ALA A 90 -10.53 -3.98 -4.54
C ALA A 90 -10.22 -5.40 -4.04
N TYR A 91 -10.46 -6.41 -4.89
CA TYR A 91 -10.19 -7.82 -4.57
C TYR A 91 -8.71 -8.16 -4.67
N ASP A 92 -7.93 -7.45 -5.50
CA ASP A 92 -6.47 -7.56 -5.51
C ASP A 92 -5.87 -7.07 -4.18
N VAL A 93 -6.43 -5.98 -3.61
CA VAL A 93 -6.04 -5.47 -2.29
C VAL A 93 -6.39 -6.48 -1.20
N LEU A 94 -7.57 -7.11 -1.29
CA LEU A 94 -7.96 -8.21 -0.40
C LEU A 94 -7.00 -9.40 -0.52
N GLU A 95 -6.65 -9.84 -1.73
CA GLU A 95 -5.70 -10.93 -1.93
C GLU A 95 -4.36 -10.61 -1.25
N ASN A 96 -3.84 -9.39 -1.42
CA ASN A 96 -2.63 -8.95 -0.72
C ASN A 96 -2.77 -9.06 0.81
N PHE A 97 -3.89 -8.60 1.37
CA PHE A 97 -4.15 -8.73 2.81
C PHE A 97 -4.14 -10.21 3.26
N GLU A 98 -4.86 -11.07 2.55
CA GLU A 98 -4.93 -12.49 2.88
C GLU A 98 -3.57 -13.19 2.79
N GLN A 99 -2.78 -12.90 1.74
CA GLN A 99 -1.44 -13.44 1.56
C GLN A 99 -0.53 -13.06 2.74
N ARG A 100 -0.62 -11.82 3.24
CA ARG A 100 0.11 -11.36 4.42
C ARG A 100 -0.40 -12.01 5.70
N TRP A 101 -1.71 -12.08 5.89
CA TRP A 101 -2.33 -12.72 7.06
C TRP A 101 -1.89 -14.19 7.19
N ARG A 102 -1.94 -14.95 6.09
CA ARG A 102 -1.50 -16.35 6.04
C ARG A 102 0.00 -16.52 6.32
N LYS A 103 0.81 -15.50 6.05
CA LYS A 103 2.24 -15.48 6.37
C LYS A 103 2.49 -15.17 7.84
N ALA A 104 1.85 -14.15 8.38
CA ALA A 104 1.99 -13.73 9.77
C ALA A 104 1.49 -14.80 10.75
N THR A 105 0.31 -15.36 10.51
CA THR A 105 -0.31 -16.37 11.39
C THR A 105 0.46 -17.69 11.42
N LYS A 106 1.22 -18.03 10.38
CA LYS A 106 2.13 -19.19 10.39
C LYS A 106 3.17 -19.12 11.52
N LEU A 107 3.61 -17.93 11.89
CA LEU A 107 4.61 -17.72 12.95
C LEU A 107 4.03 -17.98 14.34
N PHE A 108 2.73 -17.73 14.52
CA PHE A 108 2.00 -17.93 15.77
C PHE A 108 1.47 -19.37 15.97
N ARG A 109 1.54 -20.24 14.95
CA ARG A 109 1.13 -21.66 15.02
C ARG A 109 1.98 -22.53 15.98
N ARG A 110 3.02 -21.97 16.63
CA ARG A 110 3.80 -22.66 17.68
C ARG A 110 3.23 -22.48 19.09
N ALA A 111 2.28 -21.56 19.30
CA ALA A 111 1.56 -21.40 20.56
C ALA A 111 0.11 -21.88 20.38
N LYS A 112 -0.34 -22.75 21.28
CA LYS A 112 -1.70 -23.32 21.34
C LYS A 112 -2.76 -22.25 21.10
N ALA A 113 -3.54 -22.36 20.02
CA ALA A 113 -4.94 -21.94 20.03
C ALA A 113 -5.74 -22.53 18.87
N HIS A 114 -6.98 -22.88 19.17
CA HIS A 114 -7.99 -23.49 18.33
C HIS A 114 -8.59 -22.53 17.27
N TRP A 115 -7.98 -21.36 17.05
CA TRP A 115 -8.40 -20.36 16.06
C TRP A 115 -7.91 -20.79 14.69
N LYS A 116 -8.65 -21.73 14.10
CA LYS A 116 -8.39 -22.32 12.79
C LYS A 116 -8.59 -21.29 11.67
N GLU A 117 -8.31 -21.73 10.46
CA GLU A 117 -8.31 -21.05 9.14
C GLU A 117 -9.62 -20.33 8.74
N ASP A 118 -10.51 -20.03 9.68
CA ASP A 118 -11.77 -19.28 9.55
C ASP A 118 -11.66 -17.81 9.97
N ALA A 119 -10.47 -17.32 10.33
CA ALA A 119 -10.25 -15.89 10.60
C ALA A 119 -10.30 -15.02 9.34
N LEU A 120 -10.08 -15.61 8.16
CA LEU A 120 -10.28 -14.93 6.88
C LEU A 120 -11.63 -15.30 6.31
N LEU A 121 -12.31 -14.30 5.73
CA LEU A 121 -13.51 -14.52 4.94
C LEU A 121 -13.18 -15.43 3.76
N LYS A 122 -14.01 -16.46 3.54
CA LYS A 122 -13.96 -17.30 2.35
C LYS A 122 -15.11 -16.83 1.47
N LEU A 123 -14.86 -15.85 0.61
CA LEU A 123 -15.92 -15.18 -0.15
C LEU A 123 -16.73 -16.16 -1.02
N GLU A 124 -16.07 -17.21 -1.53
CA GLU A 124 -16.70 -18.35 -2.22
C GLU A 124 -17.84 -19.03 -1.41
N ARG A 125 -17.86 -18.87 -0.08
CA ARG A 125 -18.87 -19.45 0.83
C ARG A 125 -19.95 -18.43 1.22
N ILE A 126 -19.83 -17.18 0.79
CA ILE A 126 -20.71 -16.08 1.18
C ILE A 126 -21.40 -15.55 -0.07
N SER A 127 -22.51 -16.20 -0.46
CA SER A 127 -23.20 -15.94 -1.73
C SER A 127 -23.74 -14.51 -1.89
N TRP A 128 -23.96 -13.78 -0.80
CA TRP A 128 -24.42 -12.39 -0.84
C TRP A 128 -23.28 -11.36 -0.93
N ILE A 129 -22.01 -11.79 -0.88
CA ILE A 129 -20.86 -10.93 -1.20
C ILE A 129 -20.41 -11.31 -2.61
N LEU A 130 -20.52 -10.37 -3.53
CA LEU A 130 -20.03 -10.53 -4.89
C LEU A 130 -18.54 -10.86 -4.83
N SER A 131 -18.11 -11.79 -5.66
CA SER A 131 -16.74 -12.28 -5.71
C SER A 131 -16.35 -12.47 -7.17
N PRO A 132 -15.08 -12.24 -7.54
CA PRO A 132 -14.61 -12.58 -8.87
C PRO A 132 -14.93 -14.05 -9.16
N SER A 133 -15.57 -14.31 -10.29
CA SER A 133 -15.96 -15.65 -10.70
C SER A 133 -14.76 -16.61 -10.67
N GLY A 134 -14.78 -17.60 -9.78
CA GLY A 134 -13.76 -18.63 -9.66
C GLY A 134 -13.85 -19.67 -10.79
N ALA A 135 -13.71 -19.27 -12.05
CA ALA A 135 -13.64 -20.19 -13.17
C ALA A 135 -13.02 -19.52 -14.42
N GLY A 136 -11.72 -19.78 -14.60
CA GLY A 136 -11.06 -19.64 -15.90
C GLY A 136 -10.47 -18.25 -16.15
N ALA A 137 -9.23 -18.25 -16.62
CA ALA A 137 -8.62 -17.17 -17.37
C ALA A 137 -9.36 -16.96 -18.72
N GLY A 138 -10.66 -16.69 -18.66
CA GLY A 138 -11.37 -16.03 -19.73
C GLY A 138 -11.04 -14.55 -19.61
N ASP A 139 -10.65 -13.94 -20.71
CA ASP A 139 -10.26 -12.53 -20.87
C ASP A 139 -11.41 -11.52 -20.57
N GLY A 140 -12.48 -11.98 -19.94
CA GLY A 140 -13.68 -11.20 -19.63
C GLY A 140 -13.68 -10.81 -18.16
N ASP A 141 -13.52 -9.52 -17.91
CA ASP A 141 -13.68 -8.97 -16.57
C ASP A 141 -15.11 -9.20 -16.03
N ASP A 142 -15.21 -9.41 -14.71
CA ASP A 142 -16.49 -9.72 -14.06
C ASP A 142 -17.36 -8.45 -13.94
N SER A 143 -18.14 -8.18 -14.98
CA SER A 143 -19.03 -7.02 -15.10
C SER A 143 -19.94 -6.77 -13.88
N GLN A 144 -20.24 -7.80 -13.08
CA GLN A 144 -21.05 -7.67 -11.87
C GLN A 144 -20.33 -6.93 -10.73
N LEU A 145 -19.00 -6.91 -10.76
CA LEU A 145 -18.19 -6.19 -9.78
C LEU A 145 -18.02 -4.71 -10.12
N TYR A 146 -18.30 -4.31 -11.36
CA TYR A 146 -18.03 -2.97 -11.83
C TYR A 146 -18.86 -1.95 -11.06
N ALA A 147 -18.19 -0.89 -10.61
CA ALA A 147 -18.87 0.25 -10.03
C ALA A 147 -19.66 1.02 -11.10
N LEU A 148 -19.13 1.08 -12.33
CA LEU A 148 -19.72 1.77 -13.48
C LEU A 148 -19.48 0.94 -14.75
N PRO A 149 -20.40 0.97 -15.74
CA PRO A 149 -20.22 0.25 -17.00
C PRO A 149 -19.00 0.72 -17.79
N ASP A 150 -18.47 -0.17 -18.64
CA ASP A 150 -17.42 0.17 -19.58
C ASP A 150 -17.82 1.32 -20.50
N GLY A 151 -16.89 2.26 -20.70
CA GLY A 151 -17.11 3.46 -21.50
C GLY A 151 -17.88 4.58 -20.78
N HIS A 152 -18.32 4.38 -19.54
CA HIS A 152 -18.85 5.47 -18.72
C HIS A 152 -17.75 6.52 -18.47
N PRO A 153 -18.03 7.83 -18.59
CA PRO A 153 -17.01 8.90 -18.47
C PRO A 153 -16.30 8.90 -17.11
N ASP A 154 -17.00 8.48 -16.06
CA ASP A 154 -16.44 8.36 -14.70
C ASP A 154 -15.88 6.96 -14.39
N CYS A 155 -15.78 6.05 -15.37
CA CYS A 155 -15.18 4.74 -15.18
C CYS A 155 -13.64 4.84 -15.18
N TRP A 156 -12.99 4.04 -14.33
CA TRP A 156 -11.55 4.03 -14.17
C TRP A 156 -11.00 2.62 -14.39
N ASN A 157 -9.92 2.53 -15.18
CA ASN A 157 -9.07 1.35 -15.21
C ASN A 157 -8.03 1.49 -14.10
N ALA A 158 -8.03 0.54 -13.16
CA ALA A 158 -7.13 0.54 -12.01
C ALA A 158 -6.30 -0.74 -11.97
N GLN A 159 -5.02 -0.61 -11.66
CA GLN A 159 -4.12 -1.74 -11.42
C GLN A 159 -3.45 -1.55 -10.06
N VAL A 160 -3.46 -2.60 -9.23
CA VAL A 160 -2.83 -2.58 -7.91
C VAL A 160 -1.36 -2.97 -8.04
N PHE A 161 -0.49 -2.18 -7.42
CA PHE A 161 0.94 -2.42 -7.35
C PHE A 161 1.39 -2.55 -5.89
N ARG A 162 2.48 -3.29 -5.65
CA ARG A 162 3.04 -3.48 -4.32
C ARG A 162 4.56 -3.64 -4.33
N SER A 163 5.12 -3.55 -3.14
CA SER A 163 6.53 -3.80 -2.83
C SER A 163 6.57 -4.84 -1.73
N VAL A 164 6.90 -6.08 -2.08
CA VAL A 164 6.79 -7.20 -1.14
C VAL A 164 7.76 -8.33 -1.49
N ASP A 165 8.13 -9.12 -0.50
CA ASP A 165 8.95 -10.31 -0.68
C ASP A 165 8.27 -11.58 -0.15
N SER A 166 8.83 -12.74 -0.49
CA SER A 166 8.36 -14.03 0.01
C SER A 166 8.52 -14.23 1.53
N GLY A 167 9.21 -13.31 2.22
CA GLY A 167 9.29 -13.19 3.67
C GLY A 167 8.07 -12.51 4.29
N SER A 168 7.36 -11.68 3.53
CA SER A 168 6.23 -10.87 3.99
C SER A 168 4.87 -11.42 3.58
N VAL A 169 4.80 -12.20 2.49
CA VAL A 169 3.58 -12.84 1.99
C VAL A 169 3.72 -14.35 1.81
N LYS A 170 2.58 -15.05 1.76
CA LYS A 170 2.50 -16.44 1.33
C LYS A 170 1.89 -16.52 -0.06
N GLY A 171 2.39 -17.43 -0.90
CA GLY A 171 1.82 -17.71 -2.23
C GLY A 171 2.67 -17.23 -3.41
N LEU A 172 3.76 -16.49 -3.17
CA LEU A 172 4.72 -16.18 -4.22
C LEU A 172 5.46 -17.45 -4.70
N PRO A 173 5.70 -17.59 -6.02
CA PRO A 173 6.53 -18.67 -6.55
C PRO A 173 7.94 -18.60 -5.99
N ARG A 174 8.65 -19.73 -5.99
CA ARG A 174 10.06 -19.81 -5.61
C ARG A 174 10.95 -19.30 -6.75
N CYS A 175 12.14 -18.82 -6.42
CA CYS A 175 13.09 -18.30 -7.42
C CYS A 175 13.41 -19.30 -8.56
N TRP A 176 13.40 -20.61 -8.28
CA TRP A 176 13.65 -21.64 -9.29
C TRP A 176 12.43 -21.95 -10.19
N GLU A 177 11.24 -21.42 -9.88
CA GLU A 177 10.04 -21.56 -10.71
C GLU A 177 10.01 -20.47 -11.79
N THR A 178 11.04 -20.45 -12.66
CA THR A 178 11.32 -19.36 -13.62
C THR A 178 10.10 -18.93 -14.44
N LYS A 179 9.36 -19.89 -15.03
CA LYS A 179 8.15 -19.60 -15.81
C LYS A 179 7.08 -18.83 -15.01
N LYS A 180 6.89 -19.17 -13.72
CA LYS A 180 5.91 -18.49 -12.85
C LYS A 180 6.41 -17.12 -12.40
N MET A 181 7.72 -16.98 -12.18
CA MET A 181 8.36 -15.71 -11.85
C MET A 181 8.21 -14.72 -13.02
N GLU A 182 8.54 -15.15 -14.23
CA GLU A 182 8.44 -14.35 -15.46
C GLU A 182 7.01 -13.92 -15.74
N ALA A 183 6.04 -14.86 -15.66
CA ALA A 183 4.62 -14.57 -15.90
C ALA A 183 4.03 -13.52 -14.94
N LYS A 184 4.63 -13.34 -13.76
CA LYS A 184 4.20 -12.36 -12.75
C LYS A 184 5.16 -11.18 -12.62
N HIS A 185 6.15 -11.07 -13.52
CA HIS A 185 7.20 -10.04 -13.49
C HIS A 185 7.91 -9.91 -12.13
N LEU A 186 8.17 -11.05 -11.48
CA LEU A 186 8.86 -11.14 -10.20
C LEU A 186 10.37 -11.26 -10.40
N VAL A 187 11.15 -10.79 -9.43
CA VAL A 187 12.60 -10.92 -9.44
C VAL A 187 13.09 -11.78 -8.28
N CYS A 188 14.22 -12.45 -8.46
CA CYS A 188 14.90 -13.13 -7.36
C CYS A 188 16.07 -12.28 -6.87
N ASP A 189 16.04 -11.88 -5.60
CA ASP A 189 17.18 -11.25 -4.93
C ASP A 189 17.61 -12.11 -3.74
N LYS A 190 18.89 -12.51 -3.67
CA LYS A 190 19.46 -13.35 -2.59
C LYS A 190 18.59 -14.57 -2.23
N ASN A 191 18.10 -15.30 -3.24
CA ASN A 191 17.19 -16.46 -3.10
C ASN A 191 15.81 -16.15 -2.50
N VAL A 192 15.42 -14.87 -2.47
CA VAL A 192 14.11 -14.39 -2.06
C VAL A 192 13.37 -13.88 -3.29
N THR A 193 12.16 -14.39 -3.51
CA THR A 193 11.25 -13.84 -4.52
C THR A 193 10.77 -12.48 -4.04
N VAL A 194 10.95 -11.45 -4.88
CA VAL A 194 10.59 -10.06 -4.64
C VAL A 194 9.68 -9.56 -5.76
N GLU A 195 8.61 -8.90 -5.35
CA GLU A 195 7.77 -8.09 -6.22
C GLU A 195 8.09 -6.61 -6.01
N GLN A 196 8.42 -5.94 -7.10
CA GLN A 196 8.77 -4.51 -7.13
C GLN A 196 7.88 -3.75 -8.12
N SER A 197 6.59 -4.11 -8.14
CA SER A 197 5.65 -3.60 -9.14
C SER A 197 5.36 -2.10 -8.97
N ILE A 198 5.46 -1.56 -7.74
CA ILE A 198 5.43 -0.09 -7.52
C ILE A 198 6.59 0.60 -8.26
N HIS A 199 7.81 0.10 -8.12
CA HIS A 199 8.98 0.70 -8.78
C HIS A 199 8.83 0.67 -10.31
N THR A 200 8.44 -0.48 -10.85
CA THR A 200 8.21 -0.65 -12.29
C THR A 200 7.11 0.29 -12.80
N ALA A 201 6.02 0.46 -12.05
CA ALA A 201 4.93 1.37 -12.39
C ALA A 201 5.40 2.83 -12.41
N TYR A 202 6.15 3.27 -11.39
CA TYR A 202 6.76 4.61 -11.36
C TYR A 202 7.65 4.87 -12.57
N VAL A 203 8.57 3.95 -12.89
CA VAL A 203 9.46 4.08 -14.06
C VAL A 203 8.67 4.16 -15.37
N ARG A 204 7.63 3.34 -15.53
CA ARG A 204 6.77 3.37 -16.73
C ARG A 204 5.99 4.67 -16.83
N ALA A 205 5.43 5.17 -15.72
CA ALA A 205 4.69 6.44 -15.70
C ALA A 205 5.60 7.62 -16.08
N ILE A 206 6.82 7.67 -15.52
CA ILE A 206 7.80 8.71 -15.83
C ILE A 206 8.23 8.65 -17.30
N ARG A 207 8.60 7.46 -17.80
CA ARG A 207 9.06 7.28 -19.19
C ARG A 207 7.98 7.56 -20.23
N SER A 208 6.70 7.41 -19.89
CA SER A 208 5.58 7.65 -20.80
C SER A 208 4.99 9.06 -20.71
N ALA A 209 5.43 9.87 -19.75
CA ALA A 209 4.96 11.23 -19.58
C ALA A 209 5.30 12.10 -20.81
N LYS A 210 4.30 12.80 -21.36
CA LYS A 210 4.45 13.67 -22.54
C LYS A 210 4.41 15.17 -22.23
N ARG A 211 4.05 15.55 -21.00
CA ARG A 211 3.79 16.95 -20.63
C ARG A 211 4.53 17.30 -19.34
N PHE A 212 3.95 16.95 -18.19
CA PHE A 212 4.54 17.20 -16.89
C PHE A 212 4.33 16.00 -15.98
N ILE A 213 5.14 15.93 -14.93
CA ILE A 213 5.02 14.97 -13.84
C ILE A 213 4.89 15.80 -12.56
N TYR A 214 3.89 15.49 -11.75
CA TYR A 214 3.69 16.09 -10.44
C TYR A 214 3.94 15.03 -9.36
N ILE A 215 4.76 15.35 -8.37
CA ILE A 215 5.15 14.42 -7.30
C ILE A 215 4.95 15.11 -5.95
N GLU A 216 4.06 14.55 -5.15
CA GLU A 216 4.02 14.77 -3.70
C GLU A 216 4.52 13.49 -3.02
N ASN A 217 5.59 13.60 -2.23
CA ASN A 217 6.15 12.46 -1.52
C ASN A 217 6.86 12.91 -0.24
N GLN A 218 6.77 12.10 0.82
CA GLN A 218 7.49 12.35 2.06
C GLN A 218 9.01 12.26 1.88
N TYR A 219 9.47 11.42 0.96
CA TYR A 219 10.90 11.23 0.67
C TYR A 219 11.18 11.37 -0.82
N PHE A 220 12.29 12.03 -1.14
CA PHE A 220 12.78 12.17 -2.51
C PHE A 220 14.29 11.91 -2.57
N ILE A 221 14.67 10.64 -2.43
CA ILE A 221 16.06 10.16 -2.43
C ILE A 221 16.13 8.88 -3.27
N GLY A 222 17.17 8.70 -4.08
CA GLY A 222 17.32 7.52 -4.93
C GLY A 222 18.55 7.62 -5.84
N SER A 223 18.71 6.64 -6.73
CA SER A 223 19.76 6.62 -7.78
C SER A 223 21.19 6.85 -7.28
N SER A 224 21.54 6.27 -6.12
CA SER A 224 22.84 6.48 -5.49
C SER A 224 24.03 6.02 -6.33
N PHE A 225 23.82 5.10 -7.28
CA PHE A 225 24.84 4.67 -8.23
C PHE A 225 25.36 5.81 -9.13
N ALA A 226 24.58 6.89 -9.28
CA ALA A 226 24.94 8.06 -10.07
C ALA A 226 25.42 9.25 -9.21
N TRP A 227 25.56 9.08 -7.89
CA TRP A 227 26.04 10.16 -7.04
C TRP A 227 27.53 10.45 -7.29
N PRO A 228 27.99 11.71 -7.24
CA PRO A 228 29.37 12.07 -7.62
C PRO A 228 30.47 11.35 -6.84
N SER A 229 30.18 10.89 -5.61
CA SER A 229 31.11 10.17 -4.74
C SER A 229 31.02 8.64 -4.88
N TYR A 230 30.24 8.11 -5.83
CA TYR A 230 30.17 6.67 -6.10
C TYR A 230 31.42 6.22 -6.86
N LYS A 231 32.58 6.28 -6.21
CA LYS A 231 33.82 5.68 -6.71
C LYS A 231 33.88 4.23 -6.26
N HIS A 232 34.11 3.32 -7.20
CA HIS A 232 34.40 1.91 -6.97
C HIS A 232 35.28 1.68 -5.73
N GLN A 233 34.71 1.11 -4.66
CA GLN A 233 35.48 0.43 -3.62
C GLN A 233 34.72 -0.80 -3.12
N GLU A 234 35.47 -1.89 -3.06
CA GLU A 234 35.18 -3.16 -2.45
C GLU A 234 34.56 -2.95 -1.06
N GLY A 235 33.23 -3.06 -0.99
CA GLY A 235 32.49 -2.75 0.23
C GLY A 235 31.04 -3.11 0.05
N ARG A 236 30.74 -4.41 -0.09
CA ARG A 236 29.38 -4.97 -0.19
C ARG A 236 28.54 -4.78 1.09
N HIS A 237 28.68 -3.70 1.86
CA HIS A 237 27.81 -3.47 3.01
C HIS A 237 27.58 -1.97 3.21
N HIS A 238 26.29 -1.62 3.34
CA HIS A 238 25.77 -0.33 3.79
C HIS A 238 25.62 0.79 2.75
N LEU A 239 24.76 0.57 1.75
CA LEU A 239 23.67 1.46 1.32
C LEU A 239 23.00 0.92 0.03
N ASN A 240 22.60 -0.36 0.03
CA ASN A 240 21.62 -0.83 -0.94
C ASN A 240 20.23 -0.32 -0.51
N LEU A 241 19.97 0.95 -0.76
CA LEU A 241 18.61 1.48 -0.96
C LEU A 241 18.06 1.10 -2.35
N SER A 242 18.80 0.28 -3.10
CA SER A 242 18.59 -0.12 -4.50
C SER A 242 17.38 -1.02 -4.77
N HIS A 243 16.44 -1.15 -3.83
CA HIS A 243 15.20 -1.89 -4.10
C HIS A 243 13.92 -1.09 -3.91
N HIS A 244 13.94 0.13 -3.35
CA HIS A 244 12.70 0.87 -3.05
C HIS A 244 12.66 2.34 -3.45
N PHE A 245 13.63 2.85 -4.22
CA PHE A 245 13.58 4.24 -4.67
C PHE A 245 13.95 4.38 -6.15
N SER A 246 13.05 5.04 -6.87
CA SER A 246 13.02 5.22 -8.32
C SER A 246 14.24 5.97 -8.87
N GLU A 247 14.50 5.67 -10.14
CA GLU A 247 15.62 6.11 -10.96
C GLU A 247 15.48 7.58 -11.44
N PHE A 248 16.60 8.30 -11.53
CA PHE A 248 16.76 9.70 -11.94
C PHE A 248 17.44 9.83 -13.31
N ALA A 249 16.98 10.81 -14.09
CA ALA A 249 17.72 11.78 -14.92
C ALA A 249 16.82 12.19 -16.11
N ALA A 250 16.21 13.37 -16.02
CA ALA A 250 15.64 14.04 -17.20
C ALA A 250 16.69 15.05 -17.69
N HIS A 251 17.16 14.88 -18.93
CA HIS A 251 17.81 15.95 -19.68
C HIS A 251 16.77 16.93 -20.19
#